data_AF-A0A962V421-F1
#
_entry.id   AF-A0A962V421-F1
#
_cell.length_a   1.000
_cell.length_b   1.000
_cell.length_c   1.000
_cell.angle_alpha   90.00
_cell.angle_beta   90.00
_cell.angle_gamma   90.00
#
_symmetry.space_group_name_H-M   'P 1'
#
loop_
_entity.id
_entity.type
_entity.pdbx_description
1 polymer ?
#
loop_
_entity_poly.entity_id
_entity_poly.type
_entity_poly.pdbx_seq_one_letter_code
_entity_poly.pdbx_strand_id
1 'polypeptide(L)'
;FGRMAGCNRRQLLWKVLVPSARPGLMVGVNQVIMLSLNMVIIASMIGAGGLGYDVLTSLRRLDIGAGVEAGIAIVVLAVALDRLSQAWATRQQHPAATTTNWWRRHPWLTSSLAVIVGTYLLGLLITPLQQYPESWQITTSTYWGQWVEWINVNYFEQLDAFKNALLLNVMIPVKRFLLELPWPWVLLLLGLLGWQLGGWRLALLVFGLALFIVVTRQWDKAMVTVYLCGIGVGLAALLGIPVGIVAARNERLWRFTQGV
;
A
#
# COMPACT_ATOMS: atom_id res chain seq x y z
N PHE A 1 23.43 -30.13 -7.02
CA PHE A 1 23.19 -30.83 -8.30
C PHE A 1 23.51 -30.00 -9.55
N GLY A 2 22.96 -28.80 -9.77
CA GLY A 2 23.20 -28.07 -11.04
C GLY A 2 24.67 -27.76 -11.37
N ARG A 3 25.53 -27.47 -10.38
CA ARG A 3 26.99 -27.32 -10.59
C ARG A 3 27.71 -28.63 -10.91
N MET A 4 27.26 -29.75 -10.34
CA MET A 4 27.81 -31.09 -10.63
C MET A 4 27.42 -31.56 -12.04
N ALA A 5 26.30 -31.05 -12.58
CA ALA A 5 25.85 -31.31 -13.95
C ALA A 5 26.45 -30.34 -15.00
N GLY A 6 27.51 -29.59 -14.67
CA GLY A 6 28.19 -28.69 -15.61
C GLY A 6 27.44 -27.40 -15.98
N CYS A 7 26.38 -27.01 -15.26
CA CYS A 7 25.68 -25.76 -15.56
C CYS A 7 26.54 -24.54 -15.24
N ASN A 8 26.67 -23.62 -16.20
CA ASN A 8 27.25 -22.29 -15.96
C ASN A 8 26.40 -21.51 -14.94
N ARG A 9 27.00 -20.58 -14.18
CA ARG A 9 26.35 -19.75 -13.15
C ARG A 9 25.08 -19.06 -13.65
N ARG A 10 25.08 -18.59 -14.91
CA ARG A 10 23.88 -18.02 -15.57
C ARG A 10 22.80 -19.06 -15.85
N GLN A 11 23.17 -20.26 -16.30
CA GLN A 11 22.22 -21.34 -16.56
C GLN A 11 21.59 -21.85 -15.24
N LEU A 12 22.41 -21.98 -14.20
CA LEU A 12 21.94 -22.34 -12.86
C LEU A 12 20.94 -21.29 -12.32
N LEU A 13 21.26 -20.00 -12.47
CA LEU A 13 20.38 -18.92 -12.02
C LEU A 13 19.05 -18.92 -12.76
N TRP A 14 19.07 -18.89 -14.10
CA TRP A 14 17.84 -18.70 -14.89
C TRP A 14 17.01 -19.97 -15.09
N LYS A 15 17.63 -21.15 -15.13
CA LYS A 15 16.91 -22.42 -15.39
C LYS A 15 16.57 -23.20 -14.12
N VAL A 16 17.26 -22.95 -13.00
CA VAL A 16 17.05 -23.70 -11.75
C VAL A 16 16.59 -22.77 -10.64
N LEU A 17 17.42 -21.80 -10.22
CA LEU A 17 17.14 -20.99 -9.02
C LEU A 17 15.94 -20.06 -9.19
N VAL A 18 15.84 -19.32 -10.30
CA VAL A 18 14.72 -18.40 -10.55
C VAL A 18 13.41 -19.17 -10.67
N PRO A 19 13.28 -20.22 -11.51
CA PRO A 19 12.06 -21.01 -11.57
C PRO A 19 11.66 -21.65 -10.23
N SER A 20 12.62 -22.16 -9.45
CA SER A 20 12.32 -22.71 -8.13
C SER A 20 11.88 -21.65 -7.10
N ALA A 21 12.35 -20.41 -7.25
CA ALA A 21 12.00 -19.29 -6.37
C ALA A 21 10.82 -18.46 -6.88
N ARG A 22 10.24 -18.76 -8.06
CA ARG A 22 9.14 -18.00 -8.67
C ARG A 22 7.98 -17.73 -7.71
N PRO A 23 7.44 -18.71 -6.95
CA PRO A 23 6.34 -18.43 -6.03
C PRO A 23 6.69 -17.36 -4.99
N GLY A 24 7.89 -17.41 -4.41
CA GLY A 24 8.38 -16.39 -3.46
C GLY A 24 8.63 -15.03 -4.11
N LEU A 25 9.16 -15.01 -5.33
CA LEU A 25 9.35 -13.77 -6.10
C LEU A 25 8.00 -13.11 -6.44
N MET A 26 6.97 -13.89 -6.76
CA MET A 26 5.64 -13.35 -7.10
C MET A 26 4.94 -12.75 -5.89
N VAL A 27 5.12 -13.31 -4.70
CA VAL A 27 4.67 -12.65 -3.45
C VAL A 27 5.36 -11.28 -3.30
N GLY A 28 6.68 -11.22 -3.53
CA GLY A 28 7.43 -9.96 -3.48
C GLY A 28 6.98 -8.94 -4.54
N VAL A 29 6.71 -9.38 -5.77
CA VAL A 29 6.18 -8.51 -6.83
C VAL A 29 4.79 -7.97 -6.46
N ASN A 30 3.92 -8.80 -5.87
CA ASN A 30 2.63 -8.33 -5.38
C ASN A 30 2.80 -7.23 -4.32
N GLN A 31 3.75 -7.38 -3.39
CA GLN A 31 4.04 -6.34 -2.41
C GLN A 31 4.56 -5.04 -3.05
N VAL A 32 5.40 -5.14 -4.09
CA VAL A 32 5.88 -3.94 -4.81
C VAL A 32 4.73 -3.25 -5.54
N ILE A 33 3.81 -3.99 -6.17
CA ILE A 33 2.62 -3.42 -6.82
C ILE A 33 1.73 -2.74 -5.79
N MET A 34 1.46 -3.40 -4.65
CA MET A 34 0.62 -2.85 -3.60
C MET A 34 1.23 -1.60 -2.94
N LEU A 35 2.54 -1.60 -2.68
CA LEU A 35 3.25 -0.44 -2.13
C LEU A 35 3.35 0.71 -3.14
N SER A 36 3.48 0.42 -4.44
CA SER A 36 3.54 1.46 -5.48
C SER A 36 2.20 2.16 -5.69
N LEU A 37 1.07 1.49 -5.43
CA LEU A 37 -0.25 2.12 -5.46
C LEU A 37 -0.39 3.21 -4.38
N ASN A 38 0.22 3.04 -3.20
CA ASN A 38 0.27 4.09 -2.19
C ASN A 38 1.08 5.31 -2.68
N MET A 39 2.10 5.09 -3.50
CA MET A 39 2.91 6.17 -4.09
C MET A 39 2.13 7.01 -5.11
N VAL A 40 1.02 6.53 -5.68
CA VAL A 40 0.22 7.27 -6.66
C VAL A 40 -0.26 8.61 -6.11
N ILE A 41 -0.63 8.67 -4.82
CA ILE A 41 -1.06 9.92 -4.17
C ILE A 41 0.07 10.94 -4.12
N ILE A 42 1.28 10.49 -3.79
CA ILE A 42 2.48 11.36 -3.72
C ILE A 42 2.87 11.83 -5.12
N ALA A 43 2.81 10.96 -6.13
CA ALA A 43 3.09 11.34 -7.51
C ALA A 43 2.15 12.46 -7.99
N SER A 44 0.87 12.42 -7.59
CA SER A 44 -0.08 13.48 -7.89
C SER A 44 0.25 14.83 -7.22
N MET A 45 0.95 14.85 -6.07
CA MET A 45 1.43 16.10 -5.45
C MET A 45 2.47 16.84 -6.30
N ILE A 46 3.20 16.12 -7.17
CA ILE A 46 4.23 16.67 -8.07
C ILE A 46 3.63 16.98 -9.45
N GLY A 47 2.32 16.75 -9.66
CA GLY A 47 1.60 17.12 -10.87
C GLY A 47 1.35 15.98 -11.86
N ALA A 48 1.49 14.71 -11.44
CA ALA A 48 1.30 13.55 -12.32
C ALA A 48 -0.15 13.30 -12.78
N GLY A 49 -1.11 14.19 -12.49
CA GLY A 49 -2.53 14.00 -12.77
C GLY A 49 -3.13 12.76 -12.10
N GLY A 50 -4.27 12.29 -12.62
CA GLY A 50 -4.94 11.05 -12.22
C GLY A 50 -5.70 11.12 -10.89
N LEU A 51 -6.21 9.96 -10.43
CA LEU A 51 -7.10 9.86 -9.26
C LEU A 51 -6.49 10.41 -7.95
N GLY A 52 -5.17 10.31 -7.78
CA GLY A 52 -4.48 10.88 -6.61
C GLY A 52 -4.54 12.41 -6.58
N TYR A 53 -4.66 13.06 -7.74
CA TYR A 53 -4.82 14.51 -7.85
C TYR A 53 -6.22 14.91 -7.39
N ASP A 54 -7.25 14.16 -7.76
CA ASP A 54 -8.63 14.43 -7.37
C ASP A 54 -8.81 14.34 -5.84
N VAL A 55 -8.22 13.32 -5.20
CA VAL A 55 -8.21 13.19 -3.73
C VAL A 55 -7.49 14.39 -3.09
N LEU A 56 -6.28 14.72 -3.56
CA LEU A 56 -5.50 15.82 -3.00
C LEU A 56 -6.22 17.17 -3.15
N THR A 57 -6.85 17.39 -4.30
CA THR A 57 -7.57 18.63 -4.60
C THR A 57 -8.83 18.75 -3.74
N SER A 58 -9.53 17.63 -3.54
CA SER A 58 -10.69 17.54 -2.65
C SER A 58 -10.33 17.85 -1.19
N LEU A 59 -9.22 17.29 -0.69
CA LEU A 59 -8.71 17.59 0.65
C LEU A 59 -8.33 19.06 0.82
N ARG A 60 -7.70 19.67 -0.20
CA ARG A 60 -7.32 21.10 -0.18
C ARG A 60 -8.53 22.03 -0.23
N ARG A 61 -9.61 21.62 -0.88
CA ARG A 61 -10.86 22.38 -1.01
C ARG A 61 -11.87 22.08 0.09
N LEU A 62 -11.56 21.16 1.01
CA LEU A 62 -12.50 20.64 2.02
C LEU A 62 -13.76 20.02 1.40
N ASP A 63 -13.67 19.53 0.17
CA ASP A 63 -14.76 18.82 -0.50
C ASP A 63 -14.68 17.34 -0.15
N ILE A 64 -15.30 16.98 0.97
CA ILE A 64 -15.21 15.61 1.51
C ILE A 64 -15.93 14.63 0.58
N GLY A 65 -17.02 15.05 -0.07
CA GLY A 65 -17.80 14.20 -0.97
C GLY A 65 -16.98 13.73 -2.18
N ALA A 66 -16.36 14.66 -2.90
CA ALA A 66 -15.47 14.34 -4.00
C ALA A 66 -14.23 13.55 -3.54
N GLY A 67 -13.70 13.88 -2.35
CA GLY A 67 -12.56 13.17 -1.77
C GLY A 67 -12.84 11.70 -1.48
N VAL A 68 -14.02 11.38 -0.95
CA VAL A 68 -14.45 10.00 -0.69
C VAL A 68 -14.70 9.24 -1.99
N GLU A 69 -15.37 9.86 -2.97
CA GLU A 69 -15.60 9.25 -4.29
C GLU A 69 -14.27 8.87 -4.98
N ALA A 70 -13.33 9.81 -5.05
CA ALA A 70 -12.01 9.56 -5.63
C ALA A 70 -11.21 8.51 -4.82
N GLY A 71 -11.33 8.53 -3.49
CA GLY A 71 -10.69 7.54 -2.61
C GLY A 71 -11.20 6.12 -2.86
N ILE A 72 -12.52 5.94 -2.99
CA ILE A 72 -13.13 4.64 -3.31
C ILE A 72 -12.66 4.15 -4.68
N ALA A 73 -12.57 5.03 -5.68
CA ALA A 73 -12.07 4.67 -7.00
C ALA A 73 -10.63 4.12 -6.93
N ILE A 74 -9.75 4.74 -6.14
CA ILE A 74 -8.38 4.25 -5.92
C ILE A 74 -8.39 2.87 -5.24
N VAL A 75 -9.21 2.67 -4.21
CA VAL A 75 -9.29 1.39 -3.49
C VAL A 75 -9.80 0.27 -4.42
N VAL A 76 -10.85 0.54 -5.21
CA VAL A 76 -11.37 -0.45 -6.17
C VAL A 76 -10.33 -0.82 -7.21
N LEU A 77 -9.59 0.17 -7.74
CA LEU A 77 -8.48 -0.08 -8.65
C LEU A 77 -7.39 -0.93 -7.99
N ALA A 78 -7.03 -0.63 -6.75
CA ALA A 78 -6.02 -1.38 -6.01
C ALA A 78 -6.42 -2.84 -5.80
N VAL A 79 -7.66 -3.09 -5.35
CA VAL A 79 -8.20 -4.44 -5.18
C VAL A 79 -8.28 -5.18 -6.51
N ALA A 80 -8.66 -4.50 -7.60
CA ALA A 80 -8.68 -5.12 -8.92
C ALA A 80 -7.28 -5.55 -9.39
N LEU A 81 -6.28 -4.67 -9.23
CA LEU A 81 -4.88 -4.97 -9.59
C LEU A 81 -4.29 -6.10 -8.73
N ASP A 82 -4.58 -6.10 -7.43
CA ASP A 82 -4.16 -7.16 -6.52
C ASP A 82 -4.77 -8.52 -6.93
N ARG A 83 -6.09 -8.58 -7.14
CA ARG A 83 -6.77 -9.80 -7.58
C ARG A 83 -6.21 -10.33 -8.90
N LEU A 84 -5.93 -9.46 -9.87
CA LEU A 84 -5.33 -9.84 -11.15
C LEU A 84 -3.89 -10.38 -10.97
N SER A 85 -3.10 -9.74 -10.12
CA SER A 85 -1.74 -10.13 -9.78
C SER A 85 -1.71 -11.51 -9.11
N GLN A 86 -2.58 -11.75 -8.12
CA GLN A 86 -2.72 -13.04 -7.45
C GLN A 86 -3.21 -14.15 -8.39
N ALA A 87 -4.19 -13.85 -9.27
CA ALA A 87 -4.68 -14.79 -10.27
C ALA A 87 -3.58 -15.19 -11.26
N TRP A 88 -2.68 -14.28 -11.61
CA TRP A 88 -1.51 -14.59 -12.43
C TRP A 88 -0.47 -15.41 -11.66
N ALA A 89 -0.27 -15.12 -10.37
CA ALA A 89 0.68 -15.83 -9.51
C ALA A 89 0.32 -17.29 -9.22
N THR A 90 -0.97 -17.59 -9.12
CA THR A 90 -1.46 -18.95 -8.85
C THR A 90 -1.55 -19.83 -10.11
N ARG A 91 -1.34 -19.26 -11.30
CA ARG A 91 -1.59 -19.92 -12.60
C ARG A 91 -0.49 -20.89 -13.09
N GLN A 92 0.30 -21.52 -12.22
CA GLN A 92 1.33 -22.51 -12.59
C GLN A 92 1.21 -23.74 -11.68
N GLN A 93 1.08 -25.01 -12.13
CA GLN A 93 1.84 -25.69 -13.19
C GLN A 93 1.06 -26.91 -13.78
N HIS A 94 0.79 -26.92 -15.10
CA HIS A 94 0.71 -28.18 -15.86
C HIS A 94 1.69 -28.09 -17.04
N PRO A 95 2.74 -28.93 -17.09
CA PRO A 95 3.61 -29.01 -18.26
C PRO A 95 2.82 -29.66 -19.40
N ALA A 96 2.29 -28.85 -20.32
CA ALA A 96 1.71 -29.38 -21.56
C ALA A 96 2.85 -29.86 -22.48
N ALA A 97 2.90 -31.17 -22.70
CA ALA A 97 3.81 -31.82 -23.63
C ALA A 97 3.63 -31.28 -25.06
N THR A 98 4.77 -30.98 -25.68
CA THR A 98 5.13 -31.00 -27.12
C THR A 98 4.12 -30.57 -28.22
N THR A 99 4.64 -29.67 -29.07
CA THR A 99 4.35 -29.47 -30.52
C THR A 99 2.92 -29.16 -30.95
N THR A 100 2.47 -27.91 -30.76
CA THR A 100 1.56 -27.22 -31.71
C THR A 100 1.81 -25.71 -31.69
N ASN A 101 1.38 -25.06 -32.78
CA ASN A 101 1.55 -23.65 -33.18
C ASN A 101 1.46 -22.61 -32.03
N TRP A 102 2.30 -21.56 -32.05
CA TRP A 102 2.41 -20.51 -30.99
C TRP A 102 1.06 -19.90 -30.60
N TRP A 103 0.17 -19.74 -31.58
CA TRP A 103 -1.20 -19.23 -31.44
C TRP A 103 -2.10 -20.07 -30.53
N ARG A 104 -1.92 -21.40 -30.48
CA ARG A 104 -2.67 -22.31 -29.59
C ARG A 104 -2.02 -22.48 -28.21
N ARG A 105 -0.76 -22.06 -28.03
CA ARG A 105 -0.07 -22.09 -26.74
C ARG A 105 -0.47 -20.94 -25.81
N HIS A 106 -0.81 -19.78 -26.36
CA HIS A 106 -1.22 -18.62 -25.58
C HIS A 106 -2.60 -18.07 -26.01
N PRO A 107 -3.67 -18.89 -26.01
CA PRO A 107 -4.97 -18.50 -26.54
C PRO A 107 -5.58 -17.29 -25.82
N TRP A 108 -5.29 -17.14 -24.52
CA TRP A 108 -5.72 -16.00 -23.72
C TRP A 108 -5.01 -14.71 -24.15
N LEU A 109 -3.68 -14.73 -24.35
CA LEU A 109 -2.95 -13.55 -24.78
C LEU A 109 -3.35 -13.13 -26.20
N THR A 110 -3.47 -14.08 -27.12
CA THR A 110 -3.90 -13.78 -28.49
C THR A 110 -5.34 -13.26 -28.53
N SER A 111 -6.23 -13.79 -27.69
CA SER A 111 -7.60 -13.26 -27.55
C SER A 111 -7.63 -11.86 -26.95
N SER A 112 -6.88 -11.56 -25.88
CA SER A 112 -6.83 -10.22 -25.28
C SER A 112 -6.25 -9.18 -26.25
N LEU A 113 -5.20 -9.54 -26.99
CA LEU A 113 -4.56 -8.65 -27.96
C LEU A 113 -5.50 -8.37 -29.15
N ALA A 114 -6.20 -9.40 -29.64
CA ALA A 114 -7.21 -9.25 -30.69
C ALA A 114 -8.39 -8.36 -30.22
N VAL A 115 -8.84 -8.51 -28.97
CA VAL A 115 -9.87 -7.64 -28.38
C VAL A 115 -9.39 -6.20 -28.30
N ILE A 116 -8.18 -5.94 -27.78
CA ILE A 116 -7.63 -4.58 -27.68
C ILE A 116 -7.56 -3.91 -29.06
N VAL A 117 -7.01 -4.60 -30.06
CA VAL A 117 -6.89 -4.06 -31.42
C VAL A 117 -8.27 -3.86 -32.05
N GLY A 118 -9.18 -4.82 -31.89
CA GLY A 118 -10.54 -4.73 -32.39
C GLY A 118 -11.32 -3.56 -31.78
N THR A 119 -11.26 -3.40 -30.46
CA THR A 119 -11.92 -2.28 -29.75
C THR A 119 -11.30 -0.95 -30.13
N TYR A 120 -9.98 -0.86 -30.31
CA TYR A 120 -9.30 0.36 -30.77
C TYR A 120 -9.77 0.77 -32.18
N LEU A 121 -9.83 -0.18 -33.12
CA LEU A 121 -10.30 0.07 -34.49
C LEU A 121 -11.79 0.45 -34.52
N LEU A 122 -12.63 -0.18 -33.70
CA LEU A 122 -14.03 0.20 -33.55
C LEU A 122 -14.20 1.58 -32.93
N GLY A 123 -13.32 1.98 -32.02
CA GLY A 123 -13.26 3.33 -31.47
C GLY A 123 -13.02 4.40 -32.52
N LEU A 124 -12.33 4.10 -33.63
CA LEU A 124 -12.16 5.05 -34.74
C LEU A 124 -13.47 5.34 -35.49
N LEU A 125 -14.45 4.45 -35.41
CA LEU A 125 -15.75 4.57 -36.10
C LEU A 125 -16.86 5.09 -35.18
N ILE A 126 -16.71 4.94 -33.86
CA ILE A 126 -17.76 5.22 -32.86
C ILE A 126 -17.13 6.05 -31.73
N THR A 127 -17.44 7.35 -31.68
CA THR A 127 -16.94 8.29 -30.64
C THR A 127 -17.25 7.85 -29.20
N PRO A 128 -18.43 7.28 -28.87
CA PRO A 128 -18.73 6.73 -27.54
C PRO A 128 -17.79 5.61 -27.06
N LEU A 129 -17.07 4.95 -27.97
CA LEU A 129 -16.10 3.89 -27.63
C LEU A 129 -14.73 4.45 -27.21
N GLN A 130 -14.40 5.68 -27.60
CA GLN A 130 -13.16 6.35 -27.19
C GLN A 130 -13.33 7.20 -25.95
N GLN A 131 -14.48 7.87 -25.80
CA GLN A 131 -14.78 8.75 -24.68
C GLN A 131 -16.03 8.24 -23.96
N TYR A 132 -15.88 7.95 -22.67
CA TYR A 132 -17.00 7.51 -21.85
C TYR A 132 -18.04 8.65 -21.75
N PRO A 133 -19.26 8.46 -22.26
CA PRO A 133 -20.22 9.54 -22.40
C PRO A 133 -20.68 10.09 -21.04
N GLU A 134 -20.82 11.41 -20.94
CA GLU A 134 -21.22 12.10 -19.71
C GLU A 134 -22.59 11.63 -19.17
N SER A 135 -23.50 11.22 -20.06
CA SER A 135 -24.81 10.68 -19.68
C SER A 135 -24.76 9.40 -18.83
N TRP A 136 -23.63 8.67 -18.86
CA TRP A 136 -23.44 7.45 -18.09
C TRP A 136 -22.52 7.65 -16.88
N GLN A 137 -22.09 8.88 -16.62
CA GLN A 137 -21.29 9.22 -15.45
C GLN A 137 -22.23 9.32 -14.25
N ILE A 138 -22.11 8.36 -13.34
CA ILE A 138 -22.83 8.36 -12.07
C ILE A 138 -21.88 8.93 -11.03
N THR A 139 -22.16 10.13 -10.51
CA THR A 139 -21.41 10.69 -9.38
C THR A 139 -22.07 10.30 -8.06
N THR A 140 -21.24 9.86 -7.13
CA THR A 140 -21.64 9.52 -5.75
C THR A 140 -21.22 10.59 -4.74
N SER A 141 -20.45 11.60 -5.16
CA SER A 141 -19.93 12.68 -4.30
C SER A 141 -21.00 13.36 -3.46
N THR A 142 -22.17 13.66 -4.03
CA THR A 142 -23.27 14.33 -3.31
C THR A 142 -23.80 13.49 -2.15
N TYR A 143 -23.94 12.19 -2.36
CA TYR A 143 -24.38 11.26 -1.31
C TYR A 143 -23.36 11.21 -0.16
N TRP A 144 -22.07 11.12 -0.48
CA TRP A 144 -21.01 11.15 0.52
C TRP A 144 -20.94 12.47 1.28
N GLY A 145 -21.09 13.59 0.58
CA GLY A 145 -21.13 14.93 1.19
C GLY A 145 -22.26 15.07 2.21
N GLN A 146 -23.48 14.69 1.81
CA GLN A 146 -24.65 14.71 2.71
C GLN A 146 -24.47 13.79 3.92
N TRP A 147 -23.88 12.61 3.72
CA TRP A 147 -23.64 11.67 4.81
C TRP A 147 -22.64 12.22 5.84
N VAL A 148 -21.56 12.84 5.38
CA VAL A 148 -20.57 13.46 6.27
C VAL A 148 -21.14 14.69 6.97
N GLU A 149 -21.93 15.49 6.27
CA GLU A 149 -22.63 16.64 6.85
C GLU A 149 -23.58 16.19 7.97
N TRP A 150 -24.35 15.11 7.75
CA TRP A 150 -25.19 14.52 8.78
C TRP A 150 -24.40 14.05 10.00
N ILE A 151 -23.24 13.40 9.79
CA ILE A 151 -22.35 12.99 10.90
C ILE A 151 -21.87 14.23 11.67
N ASN A 152 -21.48 15.29 10.97
CA ASN A 152 -20.98 16.51 11.60
C ASN A 152 -22.10 17.16 12.43
N VAL A 153 -23.29 17.36 11.86
CA VAL A 153 -24.40 17.97 12.59
C VAL A 153 -24.82 17.18 13.83
N ASN A 154 -24.84 15.83 13.74
CA ASN A 154 -25.37 14.99 14.81
C ASN A 154 -24.35 14.54 15.86
N TYR A 155 -23.08 14.37 15.46
CA TYR A 155 -22.05 13.74 16.29
C TYR A 155 -20.83 14.62 16.57
N PHE A 156 -20.80 15.88 16.12
CA PHE A 156 -19.61 16.74 16.28
C PHE A 156 -19.17 16.88 17.73
N GLU A 157 -20.09 17.07 18.68
CA GLU A 157 -19.73 17.20 20.10
C GLU A 157 -19.06 15.94 20.65
N GLN A 158 -19.59 14.76 20.34
CA GLN A 158 -19.04 13.49 20.80
C GLN A 158 -17.68 13.22 20.14
N LEU A 159 -17.56 13.52 18.84
CA LEU A 159 -16.32 13.36 18.09
C LEU A 159 -15.24 14.34 18.56
N ASP A 160 -15.59 15.59 18.83
CA ASP A 160 -14.66 16.61 19.33
C ASP A 160 -14.22 16.29 20.76
N ALA A 161 -15.14 15.87 21.64
CA ALA A 161 -14.82 15.41 22.99
C ALA A 161 -13.86 14.22 22.98
N PHE A 162 -14.10 13.22 22.11
CA PHE A 162 -13.21 12.08 21.94
C PHE A 162 -11.83 12.49 21.41
N LYS A 163 -11.78 13.33 20.37
CA LYS A 163 -10.55 13.88 19.81
C LYS A 163 -9.75 14.61 20.90
N ASN A 164 -10.40 15.47 21.68
CA ASN A 164 -9.77 16.25 22.74
C ASN A 164 -9.28 15.35 23.89
N ALA A 165 -10.05 14.31 24.26
CA ALA A 165 -9.63 13.33 25.25
C ALA A 165 -8.38 12.56 24.78
N LEU A 166 -8.33 12.10 23.53
CA LEU A 166 -7.15 11.45 22.97
C LEU A 166 -5.96 12.42 22.88
N LEU A 167 -6.22 13.65 22.46
CA LEU A 167 -5.20 14.69 22.31
C LEU A 167 -4.55 15.03 23.66
N LEU A 168 -5.36 15.28 24.68
CA LEU A 168 -4.91 15.76 25.98
C LEU A 168 -4.40 14.63 26.89
N ASN A 169 -5.03 13.45 26.86
CA ASN A 169 -4.67 12.37 27.78
C ASN A 169 -3.63 11.40 27.22
N VAL A 170 -3.48 11.29 25.90
CA VAL A 170 -2.56 10.31 25.28
C VAL A 170 -1.49 11.02 24.46
N MET A 171 -1.89 11.81 23.48
CA MET A 171 -0.99 12.44 22.52
C MET A 171 -0.03 13.45 23.16
N ILE A 172 -0.53 14.46 23.88
CA ILE A 172 0.32 15.48 24.50
C ILE A 172 1.28 14.89 25.55
N PRO A 173 0.85 14.02 26.48
CA PRO A 173 1.75 13.46 27.49
C PRO A 173 2.89 12.65 26.86
N VAL A 174 2.59 11.80 25.87
CA VAL A 174 3.63 11.01 25.17
C VAL A 174 4.55 11.91 24.36
N LYS A 175 4.01 12.95 23.68
CA LYS A 175 4.83 13.94 22.97
C LYS A 175 5.80 14.64 23.92
N ARG A 176 5.31 15.10 25.07
CA ARG A 176 6.14 15.77 26.10
C ARG A 176 7.22 14.84 26.61
N PHE A 177 6.86 13.62 27.00
CA PHE A 177 7.81 12.60 27.44
C PHE A 177 8.92 12.36 26.40
N LEU A 178 8.58 12.21 25.11
CA LEU A 178 9.58 12.00 24.04
C LEU A 178 10.48 13.21 23.79
N LEU A 179 9.94 14.43 23.85
CA LEU A 179 10.70 15.66 23.58
C LEU A 179 11.51 16.16 24.79
N GLU A 180 11.06 15.86 26.00
CA GLU A 180 11.75 16.23 27.24
C GLU A 180 12.95 15.32 27.51
N LEU A 181 13.01 14.13 26.90
CA LEU A 181 14.18 13.25 26.98
C LEU A 181 15.41 13.93 26.34
N PRO A 182 16.50 14.13 27.09
CA PRO A 182 17.72 14.69 26.52
C PRO A 182 18.25 13.82 25.38
N TRP A 183 18.55 14.44 24.24
CA TRP A 183 19.05 13.74 23.04
C TRP A 183 20.24 12.79 23.29
N PRO A 184 21.20 13.06 24.21
CA PRO A 184 22.30 12.11 24.43
C PRO A 184 21.81 10.77 24.95
N TRP A 185 20.77 10.76 25.79
CA TRP A 185 20.20 9.52 26.33
C TRP A 185 19.55 8.66 25.26
N VAL A 186 18.81 9.28 24.35
CA VAL A 186 18.17 8.57 23.24
C VAL A 186 19.22 8.05 22.26
N LEU A 187 20.27 8.82 21.96
CA LEU A 187 21.38 8.32 21.14
C LEU A 187 22.08 7.12 21.76
N LEU A 188 22.37 7.19 23.06
CA LEU A 188 22.97 6.06 23.78
C LEU A 188 22.06 4.85 23.78
N LEU A 189 20.76 5.03 24.05
CA LEU A 189 19.77 3.96 24.01
C LEU A 189 19.72 3.30 22.62
N LEU A 190 19.66 4.09 21.55
CA LEU A 190 19.65 3.59 20.18
C LEU A 190 20.95 2.84 19.83
N GLY A 191 22.10 3.35 20.26
CA GLY A 191 23.39 2.67 20.11
C GLY A 191 23.44 1.34 20.86
N LEU A 192 22.95 1.30 22.11
CA LEU A 192 22.88 0.09 22.93
C LEU A 192 21.92 -0.94 22.33
N LEU A 193 20.74 -0.52 21.86
CA LEU A 193 19.79 -1.41 21.16
C LEU A 193 20.39 -1.95 19.87
N GLY A 194 21.08 -1.11 19.09
CA GLY A 194 21.82 -1.56 17.91
C GLY A 194 22.90 -2.59 18.24
N TRP A 195 23.58 -2.42 19.38
CA TRP A 195 24.58 -3.38 19.86
C TRP A 195 23.96 -4.71 20.26
N GLN A 196 22.84 -4.70 20.99
CA GLN A 196 22.14 -5.92 21.42
C GLN A 196 21.53 -6.70 20.25
N LEU A 197 21.01 -6.01 19.23
CA LEU A 197 20.29 -6.65 18.13
C LEU A 197 21.20 -7.13 16.99
N GLY A 198 22.27 -6.42 16.69
CA GLY A 198 23.12 -6.68 15.51
C GLY A 198 24.62 -6.55 15.76
N GLY A 199 25.04 -6.47 17.01
CA GLY A 199 26.44 -6.32 17.39
C GLY A 199 27.00 -4.92 17.14
N TRP A 200 28.31 -4.77 17.32
CA TRP A 200 29.00 -3.47 17.32
C TRP A 200 28.87 -2.68 16.00
N ARG A 201 28.79 -3.38 14.85
CA ARG A 201 28.64 -2.73 13.54
C ARG A 201 27.30 -2.02 13.39
N LEU A 202 26.22 -2.65 13.84
CA LEU A 202 24.89 -2.05 13.82
C LEU A 202 24.80 -0.89 14.81
N ALA A 203 25.39 -1.04 16.00
CA ALA A 203 25.47 0.02 17.02
C ALA A 203 26.09 1.31 16.46
N LEU A 204 27.27 1.21 15.83
CA LEU A 204 27.95 2.37 15.23
C LEU A 204 27.15 2.99 14.10
N LEU A 205 26.51 2.17 13.24
CA LEU A 205 25.68 2.67 12.14
C LEU A 205 24.48 3.46 12.69
N VAL A 206 23.71 2.87 13.60
CA VAL A 206 22.50 3.49 14.17
C VAL A 206 22.87 4.76 14.94
N PHE A 207 23.92 4.70 15.77
CA PHE A 207 24.42 5.86 16.50
C PHE A 207 24.86 6.97 15.54
N GLY A 208 25.60 6.63 14.48
CA GLY A 208 26.05 7.60 13.47
C GLY A 208 24.90 8.26 12.72
N LEU A 209 23.88 7.49 12.31
CA LEU A 209 22.68 8.04 11.66
C LEU A 209 21.87 8.95 12.60
N ALA A 210 21.70 8.54 13.85
CA ALA A 210 20.97 9.33 14.83
C ALA A 210 21.74 10.60 15.22
N LEU A 211 23.07 10.53 15.32
CA LEU A 211 23.94 11.70 15.53
C LEU A 211 23.84 12.69 14.35
N PHE A 212 23.77 12.20 13.11
CA PHE A 212 23.55 13.06 11.94
C PHE A 212 22.26 13.89 12.05
N ILE A 213 21.18 13.31 12.58
CA ILE A 213 19.91 14.03 12.81
C ILE A 213 20.08 15.15 13.84
N VAL A 214 20.85 14.90 14.91
CA VAL A 214 21.17 15.92 15.93
C VAL A 214 22.01 17.05 15.33
N VAL A 215 23.06 16.70 14.58
CA VAL A 215 23.96 17.68 13.95
C VAL A 215 23.23 18.57 12.95
N THR A 216 22.27 18.01 12.19
CA THR A 216 21.44 18.77 11.25
C THR A 216 20.36 19.62 11.92
N ARG A 217 20.30 19.65 13.26
CA ARG A 217 19.30 20.37 14.07
C ARG A 217 17.84 19.99 13.74
N GLN A 218 17.61 18.76 13.29
CA GLN A 218 16.25 18.25 13.01
C GLN A 218 15.71 17.33 14.11
N TRP A 219 16.38 17.28 15.28
CA TRP A 219 16.03 16.39 16.39
C TRP A 219 14.56 16.48 16.79
N ASP A 220 14.05 17.70 17.04
CA ASP A 220 12.67 17.88 17.51
C ASP A 220 11.65 17.38 16.48
N LYS A 221 11.89 17.66 15.19
CA LYS A 221 11.03 17.17 14.11
C LYS A 221 11.08 15.65 13.99
N ALA A 222 12.26 15.06 14.13
CA ALA A 222 12.43 13.61 14.11
C ALA A 222 11.75 12.92 15.31
N MET A 223 11.81 13.53 16.51
CA MET A 223 11.08 13.00 17.66
C MET A 223 9.56 13.12 17.48
N VAL A 224 9.07 14.20 16.84
CA VAL A 224 7.65 14.33 16.48
C VAL A 224 7.21 13.26 15.47
N THR A 225 8.04 12.91 14.48
CA THR A 225 7.69 11.83 13.54
C THR A 225 7.67 10.47 14.24
N VAL A 226 8.67 10.17 15.08
CA VAL A 226 8.70 8.93 15.89
C VAL A 226 7.50 8.86 16.82
N TYR A 227 7.11 9.97 17.45
CA TYR A 227 5.94 10.10 18.30
C TYR A 227 4.63 9.76 17.55
N LEU A 228 4.40 10.39 16.39
CA LEU A 228 3.20 10.15 15.59
C LEU A 228 3.14 8.71 15.08
N CYS A 229 4.26 8.20 14.55
CA CYS A 229 4.36 6.82 14.08
C CYS A 229 4.17 5.81 15.21
N GLY A 230 4.78 6.04 16.37
CA GLY A 230 4.73 5.14 17.52
C GLY A 230 3.30 4.98 18.07
N ILE A 231 2.59 6.09 18.28
CA ILE A 231 1.19 6.04 18.70
C ILE A 231 0.32 5.41 17.62
N GLY A 232 0.52 5.78 16.35
CA GLY A 232 -0.25 5.21 15.24
C GLY A 232 -0.11 3.69 15.16
N VAL A 233 1.12 3.18 15.22
CA VAL A 233 1.40 1.74 15.24
C VAL A 233 0.83 1.08 16.49
N GLY A 234 0.95 1.71 17.66
CA GLY A 234 0.39 1.21 18.91
C GLY A 234 -1.13 1.07 18.88
N LEU A 235 -1.84 2.09 18.42
CA LEU A 235 -3.30 2.07 18.27
C LEU A 235 -3.74 1.08 17.19
N ALA A 236 -3.03 1.03 16.05
CA ALA A 236 -3.29 0.07 15.00
C ALA A 236 -3.11 -1.37 15.48
N ALA A 237 -2.08 -1.66 16.28
CA ALA A 237 -1.88 -2.97 16.89
C ALA A 237 -2.95 -3.29 17.93
N LEU A 238 -3.31 -2.31 18.77
CA LEU A 238 -4.33 -2.47 19.81
C LEU A 238 -5.71 -2.81 19.24
N LEU A 239 -6.10 -2.19 18.12
CA LEU A 239 -7.36 -2.48 17.44
C LEU A 239 -7.23 -3.70 16.50
N GLY A 240 -6.12 -3.80 15.78
CA GLY A 240 -5.90 -4.81 14.74
C GLY A 240 -5.68 -6.22 15.26
N ILE A 241 -4.94 -6.40 16.37
CA ILE A 241 -4.66 -7.73 16.93
C ILE A 241 -5.94 -8.40 17.42
N PRO A 242 -6.81 -7.76 18.23
CA PRO A 242 -8.07 -8.37 18.66
C PRO A 242 -8.99 -8.70 17.47
N VAL A 243 -9.15 -7.78 16.52
CA VAL A 243 -9.97 -8.01 15.33
C VAL A 243 -9.42 -9.18 14.51
N GLY A 244 -8.10 -9.27 14.35
CA GLY A 244 -7.43 -10.40 13.69
C GLY A 244 -7.65 -11.74 14.40
N ILE A 245 -7.58 -11.76 15.73
CA ILE A 245 -7.85 -12.96 16.54
C ILE A 245 -9.31 -13.40 16.41
N VAL A 246 -10.27 -12.46 16.43
CA VAL A 246 -11.69 -12.76 16.26
C VAL A 246 -11.98 -13.28 14.85
N ALA A 247 -11.40 -12.67 13.83
CA ALA A 247 -11.54 -13.13 12.44
C ALA A 247 -10.97 -14.54 12.24
N ALA A 248 -9.84 -14.87 12.88
CA ALA A 248 -9.21 -16.18 12.80
C ALA A 248 -10.05 -17.31 13.44
N ARG A 249 -10.97 -16.99 14.35
CA ARG A 249 -11.82 -17.98 15.04
C ARG A 249 -13.10 -18.35 14.29
N ASN A 250 -13.52 -17.58 13.29
CA ASN A 250 -14.79 -17.80 12.61
C ASN A 250 -14.54 -18.03 11.11
N GLU A 251 -14.74 -19.26 10.64
CA GLU A 251 -14.43 -19.68 9.25
C GLU A 251 -15.14 -18.83 8.19
N ARG A 252 -16.31 -18.25 8.52
CA ARG A 252 -17.02 -17.33 7.62
C ARG A 252 -16.38 -15.95 7.54
N LEU A 253 -15.92 -15.42 8.68
CA LEU A 253 -15.19 -14.14 8.72
C LEU A 253 -13.80 -14.30 8.09
N TRP A 254 -13.11 -15.40 8.37
CA TRP A 254 -11.81 -15.73 7.78
C TRP A 254 -11.86 -15.80 6.25
N ARG A 255 -12.88 -16.45 5.68
CA ARG A 255 -13.08 -16.50 4.21
C ARG A 255 -13.39 -15.13 3.60
N PHE A 256 -14.13 -14.27 4.30
CA PHE A 256 -14.40 -12.91 3.85
C PHE A 256 -13.13 -12.04 3.88
N THR A 257 -12.33 -12.15 4.94
CA THR A 257 -11.08 -11.38 5.10
C THR A 257 -9.94 -11.85 4.19
N GLN A 258 -9.93 -13.10 3.75
CA GLN A 258 -8.98 -13.59 2.73
C GLN A 258 -9.42 -13.31 1.30
N GLY A 259 -10.70 -12.97 1.10
CA GLY A 259 -11.28 -12.67 -0.20
C GLY A 259 -11.17 -11.21 -0.62
N VAL A 260 -10.66 -10.33 0.26
CA VAL A 260 -10.31 -8.92 0.02
C VAL A 260 -8.79 -8.81 -0.05
#